data_AF-A0A455U119-F1
#
_entry.id   AF-A0A455U119-F1
#
_cell.length_a   1.000
_cell.length_b   1.000
_cell.length_c   1.000
_cell.angle_alpha   90.00
_cell.angle_beta   90.00
_cell.angle_gamma   90.00
#
_symmetry.space_group_name_H-M   'P 1'
#
loop_
_entity.id
_entity.type
_entity.pdbx_description
1 polymer ?
#
loop_
_entity_poly.entity_id
_entity_poly.type
_entity_poly.pdbx_seq_one_letter_code
_entity_poly.pdbx_strand_id
1 'polypeptide(L)' 'MPDAPLDTLSMGMSDDLEAAVLEGATLVRLGTAIFGARQMP' A
#
# COMPACT_ATOMS: atom_id res chain seq x y z
N MET A 1 16.23 -18.51 -4.70
CA MET A 1 16.75 -17.68 -5.80
C MET A 1 17.01 -16.28 -5.23
N PRO A 2 18.20 -16.02 -4.67
CA PRO A 2 18.50 -14.75 -4.03
C PRO A 2 18.70 -13.57 -5.01
N ASP A 3 18.91 -13.85 -6.31
CA ASP A 3 19.22 -12.84 -7.34
C ASP A 3 18.05 -12.52 -8.29
N ALA A 4 16.84 -13.02 -8.00
CA ALA A 4 15.68 -12.65 -8.80
C ALA A 4 15.26 -11.19 -8.47
N PRO A 5 15.01 -10.33 -9.49
CA PRO A 5 14.55 -8.98 -9.23
C PRO A 5 13.20 -9.02 -8.50
N LEU A 6 13.07 -8.18 -7.46
CA LEU A 6 11.80 -7.96 -6.77
C LEU A 6 10.98 -6.95 -7.59
N ASP A 7 9.87 -7.39 -8.16
CA ASP A 7 8.94 -6.57 -8.94
C ASP A 7 7.89 -5.84 -8.08
N THR A 8 7.80 -6.24 -6.81
CA THR A 8 6.74 -5.81 -5.90
C THR A 8 7.30 -4.95 -4.78
N LEU A 9 6.88 -3.68 -4.73
CA LEU A 9 7.10 -2.76 -3.62
C LEU A 9 5.75 -2.50 -2.93
N SER A 10 5.51 -3.16 -1.79
CA SER A 10 4.31 -2.95 -0.99
C SER A 10 4.48 -1.81 0.01
N MET A 11 3.98 -0.63 -0.33
CA MET A 11 4.07 0.60 0.45
C MET A 11 2.77 1.41 0.29
N GLY A 12 2.47 2.27 1.25
CA GLY A 12 1.26 3.09 1.22
C GLY A 12 0.05 2.42 1.88
N MET A 13 -0.75 3.25 2.49
CA MET A 13 -1.98 3.04 3.22
C MET A 13 -3.02 4.06 2.73
N SER A 14 -4.18 4.14 3.40
CA SER A 14 -5.27 5.03 3.01
C SER A 14 -4.87 6.51 2.93
N ASP A 15 -3.95 6.97 3.78
CA ASP A 15 -3.68 8.40 3.98
C ASP A 15 -2.45 8.93 3.22
N ASP A 16 -1.66 8.04 2.59
CA ASP A 16 -0.40 8.36 1.90
C ASP A 16 -0.33 7.74 0.50
N LEU A 17 -1.50 7.45 -0.11
CA LEU A 17 -1.62 6.82 -1.43
C LEU A 17 -0.81 7.56 -2.51
N GLU A 18 -0.99 8.87 -2.63
CA GLU A 18 -0.36 9.67 -3.69
C GLU A 18 1.17 9.69 -3.53
N ALA A 19 1.65 9.83 -2.29
CA ALA A 19 3.08 9.77 -1.99
C ALA A 19 3.65 8.38 -2.29
N ALA A 20 2.97 7.31 -1.90
CA ALA A 20 3.42 5.95 -2.15
C ALA A 20 3.54 5.65 -3.66
N VAL A 21 2.59 6.12 -4.47
CA VAL A 21 2.67 5.99 -5.93
C VAL A 21 3.84 6.79 -6.50
N LEU A 22 4.07 8.02 -6.02
CA LEU A 22 5.18 8.86 -6.46
C LEU A 22 6.56 8.23 -6.14
N GLU A 23 6.66 7.55 -4.99
CA GLU A 23 7.86 6.83 -4.54
C GLU A 23 8.00 5.41 -5.14
N GLY A 24 7.12 5.02 -6.08
CA GLY A 24 7.26 3.80 -6.87
C GLY A 24 6.61 2.54 -6.26
N ALA A 25 5.65 2.68 -5.34
CA ALA A 25 4.88 1.54 -4.86
C ALA A 25 4.16 0.83 -6.01
N THR A 26 4.27 -0.49 -6.06
CA THR A 26 3.54 -1.34 -7.02
C THR A 26 2.38 -2.09 -6.38
N LEU A 27 2.25 -2.03 -5.05
CA LEU A 27 1.10 -2.51 -4.28
C LEU A 27 0.79 -1.58 -3.11
N VAL A 28 -0.42 -1.02 -3.08
CA VAL A 28 -0.91 -0.14 -1.99
C VAL A 28 -1.97 -0.83 -1.14
N ARG A 29 -2.08 -0.45 0.13
CA ARG A 29 -2.97 -1.13 1.10
C ARG A 29 -4.10 -0.20 1.56
N LEU A 30 -5.25 -0.29 0.91
CA LEU A 30 -6.38 0.59 1.21
C LEU A 30 -7.40 -0.12 2.10
N GLY A 31 -7.63 0.45 3.28
CA GLY A 31 -8.61 -0.04 4.25
C GLY A 31 -9.70 1.00 4.46
N THR A 32 -9.40 1.98 5.31
CA THR A 32 -10.33 3.07 5.67
C THR A 32 -10.85 3.87 4.48
N ALA A 33 -10.02 4.11 3.46
CA ALA A 33 -10.47 4.81 2.25
C ALA A 33 -11.57 4.05 1.48
N ILE A 34 -11.63 2.72 1.58
CA ILE A 34 -12.62 1.89 0.87
C ILE A 34 -13.77 1.49 1.81
N PHE A 35 -13.45 1.07 3.03
CA PHE A 35 -14.39 0.44 3.95
C PHE A 35 -14.82 1.35 5.13
N GLY A 36 -14.22 2.53 5.27
CA GLY A 36 -14.45 3.42 6.41
C GLY A 36 -13.74 2.97 7.69
N ALA A 37 -14.08 3.60 8.82
CA ALA A 37 -13.47 3.31 10.11
C ALA A 37 -13.76 1.87 10.57
N ARG A 38 -12.79 1.25 11.25
CA ARG A 38 -12.98 -0.09 11.83
C ARG A 38 -14.05 -0.04 12.91
N GLN A 39 -15.04 -0.92 12.83
CA GLN A 39 -15.97 -1.15 13.93
C GLN A 39 -15.20 -1.78 15.10
N MET A 40 -15.21 -1.13 16.25
CA MET A 40 -14.65 -1.67 17.49
C MET A 40 -15.74 -2.42 18.26
N PRO A 41 -15.41 -3.54 18.92
CA PRO A 41 -16.36 -4.27 19.77
C PRO A 41 -16.78 -3.45 20.99
#